data_AF-A0A2D4LF94-F1
#
_entry.id   AF-A0A2D4LF94-F1
#
_cell.length_a   1.000
_cell.length_b   1.000
_cell.length_c   1.000
_cell.angle_alpha   90.00
_cell.angle_beta   90.00
_cell.angle_gamma   90.00
#
_symmetry.space_group_name_H-M   'P 1'
#
loop_
_entity.id
_entity.type
_entity.pdbx_description
1 polymer ?
#
loop_
_entity_poly.entity_id
_entity_poly.type
_entity_poly.pdbx_seq_one_letter_code
_entity_poly.pdbx_strand_id
1 'polypeptide(L)'
;FYGFTSLKLVHLEGNLLKQLHSDTFVTLWYFEVFRTSAIKHIYLSDNFLTSLPQDIFSYMSELESLYLHGNPWTCDCALKWFAKWAERHSDVVKCKKGKEATDALQCPLCTNPR
;
A
#
# COMPACT_ATOMS: atom_id res chain seq x y z
N PHE A 1 8.61 10.05 -4.30
CA PHE A 1 9.38 10.73 -3.24
C PHE A 1 10.84 10.86 -3.65
N TYR A 2 11.09 11.42 -4.83
CA TYR A 2 12.42 11.38 -5.45
C TYR A 2 13.46 12.18 -4.64
N GLY A 3 14.66 11.62 -4.49
CA GLY A 3 15.77 12.23 -3.75
C GLY A 3 15.78 11.92 -2.24
N PHE A 4 14.67 11.44 -1.66
CA PHE A 4 14.61 11.05 -0.25
C PHE A 4 15.10 9.61 -0.04
N THR A 5 16.37 9.35 -0.34
CA THR A 5 16.97 8.01 -0.31
C THR A 5 17.02 7.36 1.07
N SER A 6 17.01 8.16 2.14
CA SER A 6 16.97 7.69 3.53
C SER A 6 15.56 7.51 4.07
N LEU A 7 14.50 7.77 3.28
CA LEU A 7 13.11 7.69 3.75
C LEU A 7 12.75 6.25 4.09
N LYS A 8 12.35 6.02 5.36
CA LYS A 8 11.97 4.70 5.87
C LYS A 8 10.47 4.56 6.13
N LEU A 9 9.78 5.66 6.42
CA LEU A 9 8.38 5.64 6.82
C LEU A 9 7.62 6.72 6.06
N VAL A 10 6.49 6.33 5.49
CA VAL A 10 5.54 7.24 4.84
C VAL A 10 4.20 7.09 5.55
N HIS A 11 3.74 8.19 6.16
CA HIS A 11 2.47 8.23 6.86
C HIS A 11 1.49 9.15 6.14
N LEU A 12 0.51 8.55 5.47
CA LEU A 12 -0.54 9.23 4.70
C LEU A 12 -1.95 8.77 5.13
N GLU A 13 -2.09 8.11 6.28
CA GLU A 13 -3.37 7.70 6.85
C GLU A 13 -4.29 8.89 7.11
N GLY A 14 -5.61 8.72 6.90
CA GLY A 14 -6.61 9.73 7.21
C GLY A 14 -6.65 10.92 6.24
N ASN A 15 -6.23 10.72 4.99
CA ASN A 15 -6.23 11.75 3.95
C ASN A 15 -7.34 11.53 2.91
N LEU A 16 -7.38 12.36 1.87
CA LEU A 16 -8.37 12.31 0.80
C LEU A 16 -7.82 11.67 -0.49
N LEU A 17 -6.84 10.78 -0.38
CA LEU A 17 -6.17 10.19 -1.54
C LEU A 17 -7.14 9.28 -2.30
N LYS A 18 -7.26 9.51 -3.62
CA LYS A 18 -8.11 8.71 -4.51
C LYS A 18 -7.33 7.79 -5.43
N GLN A 19 -6.11 8.21 -5.79
CA GLN A 19 -5.24 7.49 -6.71
C GLN A 19 -3.79 7.73 -6.31
N LEU A 20 -2.94 6.77 -6.66
CA LEU A 20 -1.49 6.86 -6.52
C LEU A 20 -0.86 6.60 -7.89
N HIS A 21 0.22 7.32 -8.19
CA HIS A 21 1.03 7.03 -9.36
C HIS A 21 1.91 5.79 -9.12
N SER A 22 2.26 5.04 -10.17
CA SER A 22 3.11 3.84 -10.07
C SER A 22 4.45 4.12 -9.39
N ASP A 23 5.04 5.29 -9.67
CA ASP A 23 6.34 5.67 -9.10
C ASP A 23 6.25 6.48 -7.79
N THR A 24 5.07 6.55 -7.16
CA THR A 24 4.86 7.36 -5.93
C THR A 24 5.93 7.08 -4.89
N PHE A 25 6.22 5.80 -4.61
CA PHE A 25 7.16 5.36 -3.58
C PHE A 25 8.59 5.14 -4.06
N VAL A 26 8.90 5.47 -5.31
CA VAL A 26 10.29 5.47 -5.78
C VAL A 26 11.03 6.65 -5.12
N THR A 27 12.17 6.34 -4.48
CA THR A 27 13.02 7.35 -3.82
C THR A 27 14.31 7.62 -4.58
N LEU A 28 14.79 6.63 -5.34
CA LEU A 28 15.98 6.76 -6.16
C LEU A 28 15.71 6.23 -7.58
N TRP A 29 16.18 6.98 -8.55
CA TRP A 29 16.22 6.61 -9.96
C TRP A 29 17.65 6.85 -10.43
N TYR A 30 18.39 5.76 -10.68
CA TYR A 30 19.78 5.83 -11.11
C TYR A 30 19.88 5.45 -12.60
N PHE A 31 20.49 6.34 -13.37
CA PHE A 31 20.67 6.24 -14.83
C PHE A 31 19.41 5.83 -15.60
N GLU A 32 18.24 6.31 -15.18
CA GLU A 32 16.95 6.05 -15.84
C GLU A 32 16.50 4.58 -15.92
N VAL A 33 17.31 3.62 -15.46
CA VAL A 33 17.02 2.18 -15.54
C VAL A 33 16.76 1.58 -14.16
N PHE A 34 17.48 2.03 -13.13
CA PHE A 34 17.39 1.45 -11.78
C PHE A 34 16.49 2.28 -10.89
N ARG A 35 15.32 1.72 -10.55
CA ARG A 35 14.39 2.27 -9.57
C ARG A 35 14.49 1.49 -8.27
N THR A 36 14.59 2.19 -7.15
CA THR A 36 14.60 1.57 -5.82
C THR A 36 13.98 2.47 -4.76
N SER A 37 13.47 1.83 -3.71
CA SER A 37 12.94 2.48 -2.52
C SER A 37 13.46 1.80 -1.26
N ALA A 38 13.90 2.62 -0.31
CA ALA A 38 14.37 2.16 0.99
C ALA A 38 13.27 2.23 2.07
N ILE A 39 12.03 2.54 1.68
CA ILE A 39 10.86 2.67 2.57
C ILE A 39 10.47 1.30 3.12
N LYS A 40 10.28 1.24 4.44
CA LYS A 40 9.90 0.06 5.21
C LYS A 40 8.44 0.05 5.64
N HIS A 41 7.88 1.24 5.93
CA HIS A 41 6.53 1.34 6.48
C HIS A 41 5.70 2.35 5.69
N ILE A 42 4.52 1.91 5.25
CA ILE A 42 3.56 2.72 4.51
C ILE A 42 2.21 2.65 5.22
N TYR A 43 1.70 3.82 5.61
CA TYR A 43 0.36 3.99 6.17
C TYR A 43 -0.50 4.72 5.15
N LEU A 44 -1.44 4.01 4.54
CA LEU A 44 -2.40 4.53 3.56
C LEU A 44 -3.86 4.29 3.99
N SER A 45 -4.06 3.84 5.22
CA SER A 45 -5.39 3.57 5.75
C SER A 45 -6.29 4.80 5.74
N ASP A 46 -7.60 4.57 5.78
CA ASP A 46 -8.62 5.62 5.95
C ASP A 46 -8.46 6.74 4.90
N ASN A 47 -8.36 6.32 3.64
CA ASN A 47 -8.34 7.17 2.45
C ASN A 47 -9.47 6.75 1.50
N PHE A 48 -9.48 7.26 0.26
CA PHE A 48 -10.50 6.96 -0.76
C PHE A 48 -9.91 6.19 -1.95
N LEU A 49 -8.89 5.36 -1.70
CA LEU A 49 -8.27 4.54 -2.74
C LEU A 49 -9.22 3.40 -3.14
N THR A 50 -9.47 3.27 -4.44
CA THR A 50 -10.30 2.19 -4.99
C THR A 50 -9.46 1.09 -5.63
N SER A 51 -8.25 1.42 -6.07
CA SER A 51 -7.29 0.49 -6.66
C SER A 51 -5.85 0.94 -6.43
N LEU A 52 -4.89 0.08 -6.76
CA LEU A 52 -3.46 0.38 -6.75
C LEU A 52 -2.85 0.03 -8.12
N PRO A 53 -1.91 0.83 -8.63
CA PRO A 53 -1.12 0.46 -9.81
C PRO A 53 -0.34 -0.82 -9.56
N GLN A 54 -0.29 -1.71 -10.55
CA GLN A 54 0.34 -3.04 -10.41
C GLN A 54 1.79 -3.01 -9.95
N ASP A 55 2.54 -2.01 -10.39
CA ASP A 55 3.98 -1.94 -10.16
C ASP A 55 4.38 -1.06 -8.95
N ILE A 56 3.40 -0.57 -8.17
CA ILE A 56 3.65 0.43 -7.12
C ILE A 56 4.61 -0.06 -6.01
N PHE A 57 4.70 -1.38 -5.82
CA PHE A 57 5.58 -2.01 -4.82
C PHE A 57 6.76 -2.78 -5.43
N SER A 58 6.91 -2.80 -6.76
CA SER A 58 7.90 -3.62 -7.47
C SER A 58 9.36 -3.28 -7.13
N TYR A 59 9.62 -2.07 -6.64
CA TYR A 59 10.95 -1.56 -6.34
C TYR A 59 11.24 -1.42 -4.84
N MET A 60 10.41 -2.02 -3.99
CA MET A 60 10.42 -1.84 -2.54
C MET A 60 10.84 -3.12 -1.81
N SER A 61 12.09 -3.55 -1.99
CA SER A 61 12.60 -4.80 -1.37
C SER A 61 12.65 -4.77 0.15
N GLU A 62 12.67 -3.58 0.74
CA GLU A 62 12.75 -3.36 2.19
C GLU A 62 11.37 -3.18 2.84
N LEU A 63 10.27 -3.36 2.10
CA LEU A 63 8.93 -3.10 2.62
C LEU A 63 8.53 -4.14 3.69
N GLU A 64 8.29 -3.67 4.92
CA GLU A 64 7.99 -4.51 6.09
C GLU A 64 6.55 -4.36 6.56
N SER A 65 5.90 -3.21 6.34
CA SER A 65 4.53 -2.97 6.83
C SER A 65 3.74 -2.06 5.90
N LEU A 66 2.56 -2.53 5.52
CA LEU A 66 1.63 -1.82 4.65
C LEU A 66 0.22 -1.83 5.26
N TYR A 67 -0.30 -0.66 5.60
CA TYR A 67 -1.63 -0.47 6.17
C TYR A 67 -2.57 0.14 5.12
N LEU A 68 -3.65 -0.57 4.79
CA LEU A 68 -4.56 -0.25 3.69
C LEU A 68 -6.05 -0.35 4.09
N HIS A 69 -6.36 -0.59 5.37
CA HIS A 69 -7.73 -0.70 5.83
C HIS A 69 -8.49 0.63 5.68
N GLY A 70 -9.82 0.60 5.71
CA GLY A 70 -10.64 1.81 5.61
C GLY A 70 -10.63 2.50 4.24
N ASN A 71 -10.14 1.83 3.20
CA ASN A 71 -10.23 2.30 1.81
C ASN A 71 -11.34 1.53 1.05
N PRO A 72 -12.09 2.18 0.14
CA PRO A 72 -13.16 1.57 -0.64
C PRO A 72 -12.63 0.74 -1.82
N TRP A 73 -11.90 -0.34 -1.54
CA TRP A 73 -11.30 -1.19 -2.56
C TRP A 73 -12.35 -1.82 -3.50
N THR A 74 -12.14 -1.66 -4.80
CA THR A 74 -12.95 -2.23 -5.87
C THR A 74 -12.40 -3.59 -6.27
N CYS A 75 -13.23 -4.63 -6.25
CA CYS A 75 -12.77 -6.00 -6.49
C CYS A 75 -13.12 -6.44 -7.89
N ASP A 76 -12.37 -5.87 -8.83
CA ASP A 76 -12.42 -6.15 -10.25
C ASP A 76 -11.08 -6.76 -10.74
N CYS A 77 -10.97 -6.97 -12.05
CA CYS A 77 -9.76 -7.49 -12.67
C CYS A 77 -8.53 -6.59 -12.46
N ALA A 78 -8.72 -5.28 -12.26
CA ALA A 78 -7.62 -4.34 -12.09
C ALA A 78 -6.97 -4.47 -10.71
N LEU A 79 -7.72 -4.87 -9.67
CA LEU A 79 -7.16 -5.12 -8.33
C LEU A 79 -6.79 -6.59 -8.06
N LYS A 80 -7.09 -7.50 -8.99
CA LYS A 80 -6.78 -8.94 -8.87
C LYS A 80 -5.30 -9.24 -8.61
N TRP A 81 -4.39 -8.44 -9.18
CA TRP A 81 -2.95 -8.60 -8.94
C TRP A 81 -2.62 -8.38 -7.46
N PHE A 82 -3.27 -7.40 -6.83
CA PHE A 82 -3.00 -7.01 -5.44
C PHE A 82 -3.48 -8.08 -4.48
N ALA A 83 -4.65 -8.69 -4.74
CA ALA A 83 -5.12 -9.83 -3.95
C ALA A 83 -4.08 -10.97 -3.92
N LYS A 84 -3.55 -11.35 -5.10
CA LYS A 84 -2.50 -12.37 -5.21
C LYS A 84 -1.18 -11.93 -4.57
N TRP A 85 -0.83 -10.66 -4.68
CA TRP A 85 0.37 -10.11 -4.07
C TRP A 85 0.26 -10.13 -2.53
N ALA A 86 -0.88 -9.73 -1.98
CA ALA A 86 -1.16 -9.71 -0.55
C ALA A 86 -1.20 -11.12 0.06
N GLU A 87 -1.72 -12.11 -0.66
CA GLU A 87 -1.66 -13.52 -0.24
C GLU A 87 -0.21 -14.01 -0.06
N ARG A 88 0.70 -13.59 -0.95
CA ARG A 88 2.12 -13.95 -0.88
C ARG A 88 2.92 -13.15 0.15
N HIS A 89 2.45 -11.95 0.50
CA HIS A 89 3.10 -11.03 1.42
C HIS A 89 2.18 -10.73 2.62
N SER A 90 1.58 -11.77 3.18
CA SER A 90 0.66 -11.68 4.33
C SER A 90 1.34 -11.17 5.60
N ASP A 91 2.66 -11.28 5.68
CA ASP A 91 3.50 -10.69 6.71
C ASP A 91 3.70 -9.18 6.50
N VAL A 92 3.62 -8.67 5.28
CA VAL A 92 3.78 -7.24 4.97
C VAL A 92 2.46 -6.48 5.12
N VAL A 93 1.36 -7.02 4.60
CA VAL A 93 0.03 -6.38 4.68
C VAL A 93 -0.50 -6.51 6.10
N LYS A 94 -0.60 -5.38 6.80
CA LYS A 94 -1.02 -5.34 8.21
C LYS A 94 -2.50 -5.03 8.33
N CYS A 95 -3.13 -5.70 9.29
CA CYS A 95 -4.47 -5.38 9.74
C CYS A 95 -4.42 -4.75 11.13
N LYS A 96 -5.31 -3.78 11.39
CA LYS A 96 -5.42 -3.11 12.67
C LYS A 96 -6.33 -3.94 13.59
N LYS A 97 -5.82 -4.33 14.76
CA LYS A 97 -6.68 -4.87 15.83
C LYS A 97 -7.47 -3.70 16.41
N GLY A 98 -8.80 -3.85 16.50
CA GLY A 98 -9.60 -2.84 17.18
C GLY A 98 -9.31 -2.79 18.67
N LYS A 99 -9.83 -1.75 19.32
CA LYS A 99 -9.48 -1.43 20.71
C LYS A 99 -10.26 -2.27 21.72
N GLU A 100 -11.36 -2.89 21.29
CA GLU A 100 -12.22 -3.73 22.11
C GLU A 100 -12.12 -5.21 21.73
N ALA A 101 -12.39 -6.10 22.68
CA ALA A 101 -12.36 -7.56 22.47
C ALA A 101 -13.41 -8.06 21.45
N THR A 102 -14.38 -7.21 21.11
CA THR A 102 -15.43 -7.44 20.10
C THR A 102 -15.15 -6.79 18.75
N ASP A 103 -14.10 -5.97 18.63
CA ASP A 103 -13.76 -5.34 17.35
C ASP A 103 -13.11 -6.36 16.41
N ALA A 104 -13.69 -6.48 15.22
CA ALA A 104 -13.10 -7.27 14.14
C ALA A 104 -11.73 -6.71 13.74
N LEU A 105 -10.84 -7.60 13.32
CA LEU A 105 -9.57 -7.25 12.71
C LEU A 105 -9.83 -6.42 11.44
N GLN A 106 -9.41 -5.15 11.43
CA GLN A 106 -9.59 -4.24 10.31
C GLN A 106 -8.49 -4.48 9.28
N CYS A 107 -8.78 -5.39 8.35
CA CYS A 107 -7.97 -5.65 7.16
C CYS A 107 -8.48 -4.83 5.96
N PRO A 108 -7.67 -4.65 4.90
CA PRO A 108 -8.20 -4.18 3.62
C PRO A 108 -9.24 -5.18 3.09
N LEU A 109 -10.47 -4.72 2.94
CA LEU A 109 -11.60 -5.52 2.46
C LEU A 109 -12.13 -4.97 1.15
N CYS A 110 -12.60 -5.86 0.30
CA CYS A 110 -13.40 -5.53 -0.87
C CYS A 110 -14.71 -4.88 -0.44
N THR A 111 -14.97 -3.66 -0.91
CA THR A 111 -16.26 -3.00 -0.69
C THR A 111 -17.23 -3.21 -1.85
N ASN A 112 -16.71 -3.45 -3.06
CA ASN A 112 -17.53 -3.61 -4.25
C ASN A 112 -17.04 -4.80 -5.10
N PRO A 113 -17.55 -6.03 -4.87
CA PRO A 113 -17.29 -7.15 -5.75
C PRO A 113 -18.02 -6.93 -7.08
N ARG A 114 -17.29 -7.00 -8.19
CA ARG A 114 -17.87 -7.03 -9.55
C ARG A 114 -17.91 -8.46 -10.07
#